data_AF-A0A256Z8S7-F1
#
_entry.id   AF-A0A256Z8S7-F1
#
_cell.length_a   1.000
_cell.length_b   1.000
_cell.length_c   1.000
_cell.angle_alpha   90.00
_cell.angle_beta   90.00
_cell.angle_gamma   90.00
#
_symmetry.space_group_name_H-M   'P 1'
#
loop_
_entity.id
_entity.type
_entity.pdbx_description
1 polymer ?
#
loop_
_entity_poly.entity_id
_entity_poly.type
_entity_poly.pdbx_seq_one_letter_code
_entity_poly.pdbx_strand_id
1 'polypeptide(L)'
;MKCKRKLKAKVMIVDPSGTCHKLNAKVYYHEARRCKAKYNHIDIFIPRTQEYTDILQKGFYDALIIKNKLLLDLSTLVEGYKLVIELSGEVFTNNARYVSKVRRYAIKEYIKIAVRLPKYSLINQE
;
A
#
# COMPACT_ATOMS: atom_id res chain seq x y z
N MET A 1 2.19 9.42 18.55
CA MET A 1 2.29 9.10 17.10
C MET A 1 1.75 10.28 16.25
N LYS A 2 2.50 11.38 16.09
CA LYS A 2 1.97 12.62 15.46
C LYS A 2 2.15 12.71 13.92
N CYS A 3 2.89 11.80 13.30
CA CYS A 3 3.26 11.88 11.88
C CYS A 3 2.57 10.88 10.96
N LYS A 4 1.74 9.98 11.50
CA LYS A 4 0.95 9.05 10.70
C LYS A 4 -0.50 9.51 10.73
N ARG A 5 -1.13 9.63 9.57
CA ARG A 5 -2.58 9.76 9.46
C ARG A 5 -3.17 8.39 9.19
N LYS A 6 -4.14 7.95 9.99
CA LYS A 6 -4.90 6.73 9.70
C LYS A 6 -5.83 7.02 8.52
N LEU A 7 -5.80 6.17 7.50
CA LEU A 7 -6.66 6.29 6.32
C LEU A 7 -7.83 5.31 6.44
N LYS A 8 -9.00 5.71 5.92
CA LYS A 8 -10.09 4.76 5.65
C LYS A 8 -9.80 4.12 4.30
N ALA A 9 -9.50 2.83 4.28
CA ALA A 9 -9.16 2.14 3.04
C ALA A 9 -9.59 0.67 3.04
N LYS A 10 -9.94 0.15 1.87
CA LYS A 10 -10.04 -1.28 1.58
C LYS A 10 -8.72 -1.76 1.01
N VAL A 11 -8.22 -2.87 1.51
CA VAL A 11 -7.02 -3.52 0.97
C VAL A 11 -7.43 -4.86 0.42
N MET A 12 -7.02 -5.17 -0.80
CA MET A 12 -7.44 -6.37 -1.52
C MET A 12 -6.26 -6.97 -2.27
N ILE A 13 -6.22 -8.30 -2.35
CA ILE A 13 -5.44 -9.03 -3.34
C ILE A 13 -6.36 -9.33 -4.51
N VAL A 14 -5.94 -8.99 -5.72
CA VAL A 14 -6.59 -9.42 -6.95
C VAL A 14 -5.75 -10.55 -7.52
N ASP A 15 -6.36 -11.71 -7.71
CA ASP A 15 -5.68 -12.87 -8.29
C ASP A 15 -5.70 -12.81 -9.84
N PRO A 16 -5.03 -13.76 -10.54
CA PRO A 16 -4.99 -13.78 -12.00
C PRO A 16 -6.36 -13.95 -12.66
N SER A 17 -7.32 -14.57 -11.95
CA SER A 17 -8.71 -14.70 -12.43
C SER A 17 -9.51 -13.40 -12.31
N GLY A 18 -8.95 -12.37 -11.66
CA GLY A 18 -9.63 -11.11 -11.38
C GLY A 18 -10.44 -11.12 -10.07
N THR A 19 -10.39 -12.20 -9.31
CA THR A 19 -11.15 -12.32 -8.05
C THR A 19 -10.49 -11.47 -6.97
N CYS A 20 -11.31 -10.72 -6.22
CA CYS A 20 -10.87 -9.78 -5.20
C CYS A 20 -10.98 -10.38 -3.78
N HIS A 21 -9.84 -10.59 -3.13
CA HIS A 21 -9.73 -11.12 -1.77
C HIS A 21 -9.43 -9.98 -0.79
N LYS A 22 -10.40 -9.62 0.05
CA LYS A 22 -10.26 -8.49 0.99
C LYS A 22 -9.38 -8.86 2.19
N LEU A 23 -8.38 -8.03 2.47
CA LEU A 23 -7.51 -8.17 3.63
C LEU A 23 -8.02 -7.34 4.83
N ASN A 24 -7.83 -7.86 6.04
CA ASN A 24 -8.11 -7.16 7.29
C ASN A 24 -6.92 -6.27 7.63
N ALA A 25 -6.84 -5.12 6.96
CA ALA A 25 -5.68 -4.25 7.05
C ALA A 25 -5.98 -2.91 7.75
N LYS A 26 -5.00 -2.40 8.50
CA LYS A 26 -4.98 -1.00 8.96
C LYS A 26 -4.02 -0.21 8.08
N VAL A 27 -4.50 0.89 7.49
CA VAL A 27 -3.74 1.69 6.53
C VAL A 27 -3.40 3.05 7.13
N TYR A 28 -2.16 3.47 6.98
CA TYR A 28 -1.67 4.75 7.45
C TYR A 28 -0.85 5.46 6.38
N TYR A 29 -1.07 6.76 6.22
CA TYR A 29 -0.25 7.62 5.39
C TYR A 29 0.84 8.30 6.22
N HIS A 30 2.04 8.33 5.66
CA HIS A 30 3.17 9.09 6.14
C HIS A 30 3.60 10.12 5.12
N GLU A 31 3.59 11.37 5.54
CA GLU A 31 4.17 12.46 4.78
C GLU A 31 5.69 12.55 5.03
N ALA A 32 6.46 12.82 3.98
CA ALA A 32 7.88 13.08 4.04
C ALA A 32 8.17 14.30 4.93
N ARG A 33 9.41 14.38 5.44
CA ARG A 33 9.92 15.43 6.34
C ARG A 33 9.27 15.46 7.73
N ARG A 34 8.08 14.86 7.92
CA ARG A 34 7.56 14.55 9.26
C ARG A 34 8.29 13.34 9.84
N CYS A 35 8.66 13.38 11.12
CA CYS A 35 9.33 12.27 11.83
C CYS A 35 10.59 11.71 11.14
N LYS A 36 11.39 12.56 10.46
CA LYS A 36 12.60 12.14 9.72
C LYS A 36 12.34 11.16 8.55
N ALA A 37 11.08 11.02 8.10
CA ALA A 37 10.78 10.22 6.92
C ALA A 37 11.32 10.92 5.65
N LYS A 38 12.22 10.26 4.91
CA LYS A 38 12.78 10.82 3.67
C LYS A 38 11.75 10.90 2.53
N TYR A 39 10.71 10.07 2.56
CA TYR A 39 9.73 9.94 1.48
C TYR A 39 8.31 9.72 2.00
N ASN A 40 7.33 10.12 1.19
CA ASN A 40 5.93 9.78 1.38
C ASN A 40 5.77 8.26 1.25
N HIS A 41 4.96 7.64 2.11
CA HIS A 41 4.66 6.22 2.01
C HIS A 41 3.33 5.85 2.67
N ILE A 42 2.78 4.72 2.25
CA ILE A 42 1.63 4.08 2.90
C ILE A 42 2.13 2.88 3.69
N ASP A 43 1.79 2.84 4.97
CA ASP A 43 1.98 1.70 5.84
C ASP A 43 0.69 0.88 5.89
N ILE A 44 0.78 -0.40 5.53
CA ILE A 44 -0.31 -1.36 5.55
C ILE A 44 0.02 -2.42 6.59
N PHE A 45 -0.80 -2.53 7.64
CA PHE A 45 -0.64 -3.52 8.69
C PHE A 45 -1.67 -4.64 8.51
N ILE A 46 -1.20 -5.86 8.31
CA ILE A 46 -2.03 -7.05 8.07
C ILE A 46 -1.69 -8.09 9.14
N PRO A 47 -2.67 -8.73 9.81
CA PRO A 47 -2.42 -9.82 10.73
C PRO A 47 -1.58 -10.93 10.08
N ARG A 48 -0.60 -11.48 10.79
CA ARG A 48 0.30 -12.53 10.27
C ARG A 48 -0.42 -13.82 9.92
N THR A 49 -1.55 -14.09 10.55
CA THR A 49 -2.38 -15.27 10.33
C THR A 49 -3.28 -15.14 9.10
N GLN A 50 -3.29 -13.98 8.44
CA GLN A 50 -4.10 -13.77 7.27
C GLN A 50 -3.49 -14.44 6.04
N GLU A 51 -4.37 -14.95 5.17
CA GLU A 51 -4.01 -15.47 3.86
C GLU A 51 -3.29 -14.41 3.01
N TYR A 52 -2.53 -14.88 2.01
CA TYR A 52 -1.78 -14.04 1.06
C TYR A 52 -0.66 -13.17 1.67
N THR A 53 -0.33 -13.34 2.95
CA THR A 53 0.79 -12.60 3.57
C THR A 53 2.16 -13.00 3.01
N ASP A 54 2.26 -14.19 2.41
CA ASP A 54 3.49 -14.73 1.80
C ASP A 54 3.80 -14.12 0.43
N ILE A 55 2.80 -13.65 -0.32
CA ILE A 55 3.03 -12.96 -1.60
C ILE A 55 3.37 -11.47 -1.40
N LEU A 56 3.30 -10.97 -0.17
CA LEU A 56 3.59 -9.57 0.17
C LEU A 56 5.04 -9.42 0.64
N GLN A 57 6.00 -9.55 -0.28
CA GLN A 57 7.44 -9.44 0.05
C GLN A 57 8.01 -8.03 -0.10
N LYS A 58 9.23 -7.84 0.42
CA LYS A 58 10.03 -6.64 0.16
C LYS A 58 10.53 -6.71 -1.29
N GLY A 59 10.61 -5.57 -1.97
CA GLY A 59 11.05 -5.56 -3.37
C GLY A 59 10.82 -4.23 -4.06
N PHE A 60 10.95 -4.26 -5.38
CA PHE A 60 10.55 -3.20 -6.28
C PHE A 60 9.40 -3.73 -7.13
N TYR A 61 8.31 -2.98 -7.18
CA TYR A 61 7.09 -3.38 -7.85
C TYR A 61 6.61 -2.26 -8.76
N ASP A 62 6.08 -2.61 -9.91
CA ASP A 62 5.33 -1.66 -10.72
C ASP A 62 4.08 -1.25 -9.95
N ALA A 63 3.86 0.06 -9.88
CA ALA A 63 2.77 0.65 -9.15
C ALA A 63 2.01 1.66 -10.00
N LEU A 64 0.70 1.71 -9.79
CA LEU A 64 -0.21 2.63 -10.45
C LEU A 64 -1.08 3.32 -9.41
N ILE A 65 -1.05 4.65 -9.41
CA ILE A 65 -2.01 5.48 -8.69
C ILE A 65 -3.06 5.94 -9.70
N ILE A 66 -4.33 5.71 -9.39
CA ILE A 66 -5.46 6.22 -10.16
C ILE A 66 -6.59 6.66 -9.21
N LYS A 67 -6.94 7.95 -9.22
CA LYS A 67 -7.94 8.56 -8.33
C LYS A 67 -7.69 8.24 -6.84
N ASN A 68 -8.51 7.38 -6.24
CA ASN A 68 -8.44 6.93 -4.85
C ASN A 68 -7.73 5.56 -4.68
N LYS A 69 -7.18 4.98 -5.75
CA LYS A 69 -6.58 3.64 -5.75
C LYS A 69 -5.07 3.70 -5.93
N LEU A 70 -4.37 2.87 -5.18
CA LEU A 70 -2.98 2.49 -5.40
C LEU A 70 -2.94 0.98 -5.69
N LEU A 71 -2.42 0.62 -6.85
CA LEU A 71 -2.22 -0.74 -7.29
C LEU A 71 -0.73 -1.04 -7.29
N LEU A 72 -0.35 -2.22 -6.82
CA LEU A 72 0.99 -2.79 -6.98
C LEU A 72 0.86 -4.11 -7.73
N ASP A 73 1.63 -4.24 -8.81
CA ASP A 73 1.76 -5.49 -9.52
C ASP A 73 2.72 -6.41 -8.76
N LEU A 74 2.22 -7.55 -8.29
CA LEU A 74 3.01 -8.54 -7.54
C LEU A 74 3.59 -9.62 -8.45
N SER A 75 3.48 -9.47 -9.78
CA SER A 75 3.94 -10.47 -10.77
C SER A 75 5.44 -10.76 -10.72
N THR A 76 6.23 -9.91 -10.07
CA THR A 76 7.65 -10.19 -9.79
C THR A 76 7.85 -11.37 -8.83
N LEU A 77 6.82 -11.78 -8.09
CA LEU A 77 6.83 -12.94 -7.20
C LEU A 77 5.89 -14.04 -7.68
N VAL A 78 4.65 -13.67 -8.00
CA VAL A 78 3.61 -14.59 -8.43
C VAL A 78 2.82 -13.92 -9.54
N GLU A 79 2.95 -14.45 -10.75
CA GLU A 79 2.39 -13.87 -11.97
C GLU A 79 0.89 -13.58 -11.84
N GLY A 80 0.47 -12.40 -12.29
CA GLY A 80 -0.93 -11.99 -12.38
C GLY A 80 -1.54 -11.39 -11.11
N TYR A 81 -0.94 -11.63 -9.93
CA TYR A 81 -1.42 -11.09 -8.66
C TYR A 81 -1.17 -9.60 -8.51
N LYS A 82 -2.11 -8.89 -7.88
CA LYS A 82 -2.00 -7.45 -7.60
C LYS A 82 -2.45 -7.14 -6.19
N LEU A 83 -1.77 -6.21 -5.53
CA LEU A 83 -2.25 -5.59 -4.29
C LEU A 83 -2.95 -4.28 -4.63
N VAL A 84 -4.19 -4.11 -4.18
CA VAL A 84 -4.98 -2.90 -4.37
C VAL A 84 -5.28 -2.27 -3.02
N ILE A 85 -4.97 -0.98 -2.88
CA ILE A 85 -5.38 -0.14 -1.75
C ILE A 85 -6.34 0.91 -2.29
N GLU A 86 -7.60 0.84 -1.88
CA GLU A 86 -8.66 1.77 -2.26
C GLU A 86 -9.03 2.65 -1.07
N LEU A 87 -8.75 3.95 -1.18
CA LEU A 87 -9.09 4.94 -0.17
C LEU A 87 -10.59 5.26 -0.22
N SER A 88 -11.20 5.55 0.95
CA SER A 88 -12.61 5.89 1.09
C SER A 88 -12.76 7.31 1.64
N GLY A 89 -13.22 8.25 0.81
CA GLY A 89 -13.34 9.68 1.13
C GLY A 89 -12.03 10.46 1.04
N GLU A 90 -11.01 9.88 0.41
CA GLU A 90 -9.71 10.50 0.18
C GLU A 90 -9.21 10.12 -1.21
N VAL A 91 -8.47 11.02 -1.85
CA VAL A 91 -7.92 10.84 -3.21
C VAL A 91 -6.44 11.17 -3.26
N PHE A 92 -5.71 10.51 -4.17
CA PHE A 92 -4.36 10.92 -4.51
C PHE A 92 -4.41 12.18 -5.37
N THR A 93 -3.48 13.11 -5.15
CA THR A 93 -3.45 14.38 -5.90
C THR A 93 -3.19 14.19 -7.39
N ASN A 94 -2.50 13.13 -7.78
CA ASN A 94 -2.11 12.88 -9.16
C ASN A 94 -2.15 11.38 -9.47
N ASN A 95 -2.59 11.04 -10.68
CA ASN A 95 -2.40 9.71 -11.23
C ASN A 95 -0.93 9.53 -11.62
N ALA A 96 -0.36 8.36 -11.38
CA ALA A 96 1.06 8.10 -11.67
C ALA A 96 1.33 6.62 -11.88
N ARG A 97 2.16 6.29 -12.87
CA ARG A 97 2.80 4.96 -13.01
C ARG A 97 4.26 5.08 -12.61
N TYR A 98 4.74 4.20 -11.73
CA TYR A 98 6.10 4.29 -11.20
C TYR A 98 6.55 2.96 -10.61
N VAL A 99 7.87 2.79 -10.43
CA VAL A 99 8.42 1.65 -9.67
C VAL A 99 8.46 2.02 -8.19
N SER A 100 7.68 1.30 -7.38
CA SER A 100 7.62 1.49 -5.94
C SER A 100 8.61 0.59 -5.21
N LYS A 101 9.38 1.18 -4.29
CA LYS A 101 10.15 0.40 -3.31
C LYS A 101 9.24 0.02 -2.15
N VAL A 102 9.06 -1.29 -1.96
CA VAL A 102 8.26 -1.87 -0.88
C VAL A 102 9.18 -2.49 0.16
N ARG A 103 8.88 -2.24 1.44
CA ARG A 103 9.55 -2.88 2.57
C ARG A 103 8.55 -3.68 3.38
N ARG A 104 9.01 -4.84 3.87
CA ARG A 104 8.26 -5.74 4.75
C ARG A 104 8.91 -5.78 6.12
N TYR A 105 8.12 -5.65 7.17
CA TYR A 105 8.56 -5.77 8.55
C TYR A 105 7.61 -6.68 9.33
N ALA A 106 8.18 -7.48 10.23
CA ALA A 106 7.42 -8.29 11.16
C ALA A 106 7.26 -7.49 12.46
N ILE A 107 6.04 -7.15 12.87
CA ILE A 107 5.76 -6.32 14.06
C ILE A 107 4.70 -7.00 14.92
N LYS A 108 5.11 -7.62 16.05
CA LYS A 108 4.21 -8.39 16.93
C LYS A 108 3.35 -9.36 16.11
N GLU A 109 2.03 -9.21 16.14
CA GLU A 109 1.06 -10.07 15.44
C GLU A 109 0.80 -9.64 13.98
N TYR A 110 1.47 -8.60 13.49
CA TYR A 110 1.25 -8.03 12.16
C TYR A 110 2.48 -8.19 11.27
N ILE A 111 2.24 -8.29 9.97
CA ILE A 111 3.18 -7.81 8.96
C ILE A 111 2.87 -6.35 8.65
N LYS A 112 3.92 -5.57 8.44
CA LYS A 112 3.84 -4.20 7.97
C LYS A 112 4.46 -4.11 6.59
N ILE A 113 3.66 -3.71 5.61
CA ILE A 113 4.10 -3.40 4.26
C ILE A 113 4.16 -1.88 4.12
N ALA A 114 5.36 -1.34 3.89
CA ALA A 114 5.56 0.08 3.63
C ALA A 114 5.77 0.30 2.13
N VAL A 115 4.80 0.90 1.47
CA VAL A 115 4.82 1.22 0.03
C VAL A 115 5.26 2.67 -0.15
N ARG A 116 6.39 2.88 -0.81
CA ARG A 116 6.85 4.24 -1.13
C ARG A 116 5.93 4.89 -2.17
N LEU A 117 5.64 6.17 -1.97
CA LEU A 117 4.91 6.99 -2.93
C LEU A 117 5.87 7.92 -3.70
N PRO A 118 5.48 8.40 -4.89
CA PRO A 118 6.16 9.49 -5.56
C PRO A 118 6.16 10.75 -4.69
N LYS A 119 7.15 11.62 -4.91
CA LYS A 119 7.33 12.86 -4.12
C LYS A 119 6.09 13.78 -4.16
N TYR A 120 5.36 13.76 -5.27
CA TYR A 120 4.21 14.65 -5.54
C TYR A 120 2.84 13.96 -5.42
N SER A 121 2.79 12.74 -4.87
CA SER A 121 1.54 12.00 -4.65
C SER A 121 1.11 12.18 -3.20
N LEU A 122 0.46 13.30 -2.92
CA LEU A 122 -0.18 13.56 -1.63
C LEU A 122 -1.57 12.91 -1.61
N ILE A 123 -2.15 12.81 -0.41
CA ILE A 123 -3.52 12.30 -0.21
C ILE A 123 -4.35 13.41 0.41
N ASN A 124 -5.40 13.83 -0.28
CA ASN A 124 -6.31 14.89 0.16
C ASN A 124 -7.67 14.27 0.51
N GLN A 125 -8.47 15.00 1.30
CA GLN A 125 -9.90 14.69 1.41
C GLN A 125 -10.54 14.98 0.06
N GLU A 126 -11.47 14.12 -0.33
CA GLU A 126 -12.32 14.32 -1.52
C GLU A 126 -13.33 15.44 -1.29
#